data_AF-A0A2E6NMZ9-F1
#
_entry.id   AF-A0A2E6NMZ9-F1
#
_cell.length_a   1.000
_cell.length_b   1.000
_cell.length_c   1.000
_cell.angle_alpha   90.00
_cell.angle_beta   90.00
_cell.angle_gamma   90.00
#
_symmetry.space_group_name_H-M   'P 1'
#
loop_
_entity.id
_entity.type
_entity.pdbx_description
1 polymer ?
#
loop_
_entity_poly.entity_id
_entity_poly.type
_entity_poly.pdbx_seq_one_letter_code
_entity_poly.pdbx_strand_id
1 'polypeptide(L)'
;GALRRELRSSNPDLAEISTHADGNDILVLKTCGPYSEAFRWGACDNSGEWRAGWSARFRVVEGQLVREALDLSGAVRGEPRPLARGVPLRELDEKGFSVEKDGSLFTISISMRRTFRDGSELRRVFSTAVKALPGLLGN
;
A
#
# COMPACT_ATOMS: atom_id res chain seq x y z
N GLY A 1 -0.94 10.99 -3.57
CA GLY A 1 0.26 10.21 -3.19
C GLY A 1 0.33 8.93 -4.00
N ALA A 2 1.49 8.27 -4.00
CA ALA A 2 1.76 7.03 -4.74
C ALA A 2 0.72 5.93 -4.44
N LEU A 3 0.41 5.69 -3.16
CA LEU A 3 -0.59 4.72 -2.71
C LEU A 3 -1.97 4.90 -3.38
N ARG A 4 -2.52 6.13 -3.39
CA ARG A 4 -3.82 6.41 -4.03
C ARG A 4 -3.81 6.13 -5.53
N ARG A 5 -2.69 6.39 -6.21
CA ARG A 5 -2.56 6.11 -7.65
C ARG A 5 -2.58 4.61 -7.90
N GLU A 6 -1.78 3.87 -7.14
CA GLU A 6 -1.67 2.41 -7.27
C GLU A 6 -2.97 1.69 -6.94
N LEU A 7 -3.68 2.11 -5.89
CA LEU A 7 -5.03 1.62 -5.55
C LEU A 7 -6.05 1.85 -6.67
N ARG A 8 -5.99 2.97 -7.38
CA ARG A 8 -6.92 3.23 -8.50
C ARG A 8 -6.67 2.30 -9.68
N SER A 9 -5.41 1.96 -9.93
CA SER A 9 -4.98 1.10 -11.02
C SER A 9 -4.87 -0.38 -10.65
N SER A 10 -5.10 -0.74 -9.38
CA SER A 10 -4.99 -2.11 -8.92
C SER A 10 -6.16 -2.94 -9.42
N ASN A 11 -5.90 -4.21 -9.74
CA ASN A 11 -6.97 -5.18 -9.87
C ASN A 11 -7.44 -5.56 -8.45
N PRO A 12 -8.69 -5.23 -8.06
CA PRO A 12 -9.16 -5.51 -6.72
C PRO A 12 -9.14 -7.01 -6.40
N ASP A 13 -9.38 -7.88 -7.37
CA ASP A 13 -9.44 -9.33 -7.17
C ASP A 13 -8.06 -9.95 -6.89
N LEU A 14 -7.00 -9.24 -7.29
CA LEU A 14 -5.61 -9.65 -7.07
C LEU A 14 -4.96 -8.94 -5.86
N ALA A 15 -5.69 -8.06 -5.19
CA ALA A 15 -5.20 -7.38 -4.00
C ALA A 15 -5.25 -8.32 -2.79
N GLU A 16 -4.15 -8.36 -2.05
CA GLU A 16 -4.01 -9.20 -0.87
C GLU A 16 -3.86 -8.31 0.36
N ILE A 17 -4.62 -8.60 1.41
CA ILE A 17 -4.55 -7.92 2.70
C ILE A 17 -4.25 -8.97 3.75
N SER A 18 -3.21 -8.73 4.54
CA SER A 18 -2.87 -9.57 5.68
C SER A 18 -2.58 -8.68 6.88
N THR A 19 -2.81 -9.18 8.09
CA THR A 19 -2.42 -8.47 9.32
C THR A 19 -1.14 -9.10 9.85
N HIS A 20 -0.13 -8.28 10.11
CA HIS A 20 1.16 -8.74 10.62
C HIS A 20 1.18 -8.74 12.16
N ALA A 21 2.18 -9.37 12.78
CA ALA A 21 2.26 -9.57 14.24
C ALA A 21 2.33 -8.26 15.05
N ASP A 22 2.86 -7.19 14.46
CA ASP A 22 2.90 -5.82 15.01
C ASP A 22 1.54 -5.10 14.89
N GLY A 23 0.54 -5.77 14.35
CA GLY A 23 -0.87 -5.39 14.35
C GLY A 23 -1.28 -4.44 13.23
N ASN A 24 -0.35 -3.94 12.41
CA ASN A 24 -0.66 -3.17 11.20
C ASN A 24 -1.00 -4.09 10.02
N ASP A 25 -1.76 -3.57 9.06
CA ASP A 25 -2.05 -4.30 7.83
C ASP A 25 -0.88 -4.23 6.84
N ILE A 26 -0.77 -5.27 6.03
CA ILE A 26 0.07 -5.34 4.85
C ILE A 26 -0.87 -5.42 3.66
N LEU A 27 -0.71 -4.48 2.74
CA LEU A 27 -1.45 -4.45 1.49
C LEU A 27 -0.51 -4.76 0.34
N VAL A 28 -0.82 -5.79 -0.43
CA VAL A 28 -0.12 -6.09 -1.69
C VAL A 28 -1.07 -5.80 -2.85
N LEU A 29 -0.61 -4.95 -3.76
CA LEU A 29 -1.36 -4.55 -4.94
C LEU A 29 -0.67 -5.06 -6.20
N LYS A 30 -1.49 -5.50 -7.15
CA LYS A 30 -1.10 -5.83 -8.52
C LYS A 30 -1.94 -4.94 -9.44
N THR A 31 -1.29 -4.17 -10.30
CA THR A 31 -1.96 -3.29 -11.26
C THR A 31 -2.18 -4.01 -12.58
N CYS A 32 -3.29 -3.72 -13.26
CA CYS A 32 -3.55 -4.29 -14.58
C CYS A 32 -2.47 -3.86 -15.57
N GLY A 33 -1.94 -4.82 -16.32
CA GLY A 33 -0.94 -4.62 -17.35
C GLY A 33 -1.53 -4.60 -18.77
N PRO A 34 -0.70 -4.31 -19.78
CA PRO A 34 -1.08 -4.47 -21.19
C PRO A 34 -1.39 -5.95 -21.51
N TYR A 35 -2.36 -6.18 -22.41
CA TYR A 35 -2.83 -7.53 -22.79
C TYR A 35 -1.81 -8.36 -23.59
N SER A 36 -0.71 -7.76 -24.03
CA SER A 36 0.30 -8.39 -24.88
C SER A 36 1.39 -9.14 -24.13
N GLU A 37 1.38 -9.12 -22.80
CA GLU A 37 2.44 -9.70 -21.98
C GLU A 37 2.05 -11.04 -21.33
N ALA A 38 3.06 -11.81 -20.92
CA ALA A 38 2.89 -13.10 -20.25
C ALA A 38 2.10 -12.98 -18.93
N PHE A 39 2.18 -11.83 -18.26
CA PHE A 39 1.40 -11.50 -17.07
C PHE A 39 0.43 -10.37 -17.38
N ARG A 40 -0.87 -10.58 -17.07
CA ARG A 40 -1.91 -9.53 -17.18
C ARG A 40 -1.89 -8.52 -16.05
N TRP A 41 -0.86 -8.59 -15.21
CA TRP A 41 -0.70 -7.79 -14.00
C TRP A 41 0.77 -7.49 -13.74
N GLY A 42 1.03 -6.50 -12.91
CA GLY A 42 2.37 -6.06 -12.56
C GLY A 42 2.36 -4.95 -11.52
N ALA A 43 3.47 -4.23 -11.41
CA ALA A 43 3.58 -3.05 -10.57
C ALA A 43 4.72 -2.15 -11.05
N CYS A 44 4.69 -0.88 -10.66
CA CYS A 44 5.80 0.02 -10.94
C CYS A 44 7.00 -0.28 -10.04
N ASP A 45 8.20 -0.22 -10.59
CA ASP A 45 9.44 -0.19 -9.83
C ASP A 45 9.69 1.20 -9.20
N ASN A 46 10.88 1.39 -8.63
CA ASN A 46 11.25 2.64 -7.98
C ASN A 46 11.49 3.80 -8.96
N SER A 47 11.77 3.54 -10.23
CA SER A 47 11.77 4.57 -11.29
C SER A 47 10.37 4.93 -11.78
N GLY A 48 9.36 4.15 -11.41
CA GLY A 48 7.99 4.31 -11.91
C GLY A 48 7.73 3.54 -13.19
N GLU A 49 8.69 2.74 -13.66
CA GLU A 49 8.53 1.87 -14.82
C GLU A 49 7.70 0.65 -14.44
N TRP A 50 6.68 0.32 -15.23
CA TRP A 50 5.82 -0.83 -14.96
C TRP A 50 6.54 -2.13 -15.32
N ARG A 51 6.48 -3.11 -14.42
CA ARG A 51 7.12 -4.42 -14.57
C ARG A 51 6.07 -5.51 -14.51
N ALA A 52 6.03 -6.35 -15.55
CA ALA A 52 5.15 -7.50 -15.63
C ALA A 52 5.41 -8.48 -14.49
N GLY A 53 4.33 -8.99 -13.88
CA GLY A 53 4.40 -9.98 -12.83
C GLY A 53 4.99 -9.47 -11.51
N TRP A 54 5.20 -8.17 -11.37
CA TRP A 54 5.63 -7.57 -10.10
C TRP A 54 4.43 -7.17 -9.25
N SER A 55 4.66 -6.95 -7.97
CA SER A 55 3.64 -6.42 -7.05
C SER A 55 4.19 -5.27 -6.20
N ALA A 56 3.29 -4.45 -5.67
CA ALA A 56 3.63 -3.37 -4.76
C ALA A 56 3.13 -3.70 -3.36
N ARG A 57 4.03 -3.74 -2.37
CA ARG A 57 3.69 -4.00 -0.97
C ARG A 57 3.76 -2.72 -0.16
N PHE A 58 2.71 -2.47 0.61
CA PHE A 58 2.61 -1.38 1.56
C PHE A 58 2.56 -1.97 2.96
N ARG A 59 3.49 -1.55 3.82
CA ARG A 59 3.59 -2.03 5.20
C ARG A 59 4.23 -0.98 6.10
N VAL A 60 4.05 -1.13 7.41
CA VAL A 60 4.75 -0.31 8.40
C VAL A 60 6.07 -0.99 8.78
N VAL A 61 7.17 -0.23 8.73
CA VAL A 61 8.50 -0.65 9.18
C VAL A 61 9.05 0.46 10.06
N GLU A 62 9.40 0.15 11.31
CA GLU A 62 9.99 1.11 12.25
C GLU A 62 9.19 2.43 12.36
N GLY A 63 7.87 2.30 12.39
CA GLY A 63 6.95 3.45 12.46
C GLY A 63 6.85 4.29 11.18
N GLN A 64 7.28 3.75 10.04
CA GLN A 64 7.13 4.37 8.73
C GLN A 64 6.27 3.50 7.82
N LEU A 65 5.23 4.07 7.21
CA LEU A 65 4.55 3.40 6.10
C LEU A 65 5.46 3.48 4.87
N VAL A 66 5.88 2.33 4.37
CA VAL A 66 6.75 2.22 3.20
C VAL A 66 6.04 1.50 2.05
N ARG A 67 6.52 1.76 0.82
CA ARG A 67 6.18 1.00 -0.38
C ARG A 67 7.41 0.22 -0.85
N GLU A 68 7.25 -1.06 -1.09
CA GLU A 68 8.26 -1.96 -1.63
C GLU A 68 7.79 -2.49 -2.98
N ALA A 69 8.68 -2.51 -3.98
CA ALA A 69 8.44 -3.24 -5.23
C ALA A 69 8.90 -4.69 -5.03
N LEU A 70 8.05 -5.65 -5.35
CA LEU A 70 8.36 -7.08 -5.26
C LEU A 70 8.42 -7.67 -6.66
N ASP A 71 9.46 -8.47 -6.93
CA ASP A 71 9.52 -9.24 -8.17
C ASP A 71 8.63 -10.49 -8.11
N LEU A 72 8.71 -11.31 -9.18
CA LEU A 72 7.95 -12.57 -9.34
C LEU A 72 8.17 -13.59 -8.20
N SER A 73 9.32 -13.54 -7.53
CA SER A 73 9.64 -14.43 -6.40
C SER A 73 9.15 -13.87 -5.06
N GLY A 74 8.60 -12.65 -5.04
CA GLY A 74 8.25 -11.92 -3.83
C GLY A 74 9.44 -11.21 -3.18
N ALA A 75 10.60 -11.16 -3.84
CA ALA A 75 11.79 -10.48 -3.32
C ALA A 75 11.67 -8.96 -3.52
N VAL A 76 12.07 -8.20 -2.49
CA VAL A 76 12.10 -6.74 -2.55
C VAL A 76 13.16 -6.27 -3.54
N ARG A 77 12.80 -5.35 -4.43
CA ARG A 77 13.68 -4.74 -5.43
C ARG A 77 13.83 -3.25 -5.18
N GLY A 78 15.08 -2.84 -4.98
CA GLY A 78 15.44 -1.47 -4.64
C GLY A 78 15.08 -1.10 -3.20
N GLU A 79 15.34 0.15 -2.84
CA GLU A 79 15.07 0.66 -1.49
C GLU A 79 13.57 0.85 -1.24
N PRO A 80 13.05 0.48 -0.05
CA PRO A 80 11.70 0.83 0.36
C PRO A 80 11.46 2.33 0.30
N ARG A 81 10.35 2.75 -0.34
CA ARG A 81 10.01 4.17 -0.46
C ARG A 81 9.15 4.62 0.72
N PRO A 82 9.60 5.55 1.57
CA PRO A 82 8.80 6.06 2.67
C PRO A 82 7.63 6.91 2.16
N LEU A 83 6.44 6.67 2.69
CA LEU A 83 5.19 7.37 2.37
C LEU A 83 4.70 8.23 3.53
N ALA A 84 4.83 7.74 4.77
CA ALA A 84 4.44 8.44 5.98
C ALA A 84 5.37 8.05 7.14
N ARG A 85 5.58 8.96 8.09
CA ARG A 85 6.39 8.74 9.30
C ARG A 85 5.54 8.92 10.55
N GLY A 86 5.96 8.30 11.65
CA GLY A 86 5.23 8.36 12.92
C GLY A 86 3.96 7.52 12.91
N VAL A 87 3.90 6.50 12.06
CA VAL A 87 2.80 5.54 12.04
C VAL A 87 2.99 4.60 13.23
N PRO A 88 2.13 4.60 14.25
CA PRO A 88 2.35 3.77 15.43
C PRO A 88 2.28 2.28 15.05
N LEU A 89 3.10 1.47 15.73
CA LEU A 89 2.82 0.04 15.85
C LEU A 89 1.55 -0.08 16.72
N ARG A 90 0.71 -1.11 16.52
CA ARG A 90 -0.62 -1.20 17.13
C ARG A 90 -0.63 -0.77 18.61
N GLU A 91 -1.47 0.21 18.95
CA GLU A 91 -1.66 0.72 20.32
C GLU A 91 -3.15 0.64 20.67
N LEU A 92 -3.50 0.02 21.81
CA LEU A 92 -4.86 -0.01 22.38
C LEU A 92 -5.95 -0.39 21.35
N ASP A 93 -5.73 -1.47 20.61
CA ASP A 93 -6.61 -2.01 19.57
C ASP A 93 -6.78 -1.18 18.28
N GLU A 94 -6.09 -0.05 18.15
CA GLU A 94 -6.10 0.75 16.92
C GLU A 94 -4.83 0.53 16.10
N LYS A 95 -4.99 0.20 14.81
CA LYS A 95 -3.88 0.05 13.87
C LYS A 95 -3.37 1.42 13.43
N GLY A 96 -2.04 1.55 13.31
CA GLY A 96 -1.42 2.71 12.68
C GLY A 96 -1.72 2.79 11.18
N PHE A 97 -1.77 1.63 10.52
CA PHE A 97 -2.19 1.48 9.14
C PHE A 97 -3.19 0.33 9.04
N SER A 98 -4.40 0.64 8.58
CA SER A 98 -5.45 -0.35 8.32
C SER A 98 -6.00 -0.26 6.92
N VAL A 99 -6.41 -1.42 6.40
CA VAL A 99 -7.02 -1.56 5.09
C VAL A 99 -8.25 -2.42 5.19
N GLU A 100 -9.38 -1.87 4.76
CA GLU A 100 -10.62 -2.60 4.55
C GLU A 100 -10.93 -2.64 3.06
N LYS A 101 -11.47 -3.76 2.60
CA LYS A 101 -11.85 -3.95 1.20
C LYS A 101 -13.26 -4.52 1.13
N ASP A 102 -14.12 -3.84 0.39
CA ASP A 102 -15.47 -4.29 0.02
C ASP A 102 -15.60 -4.28 -1.51
N GLY A 103 -15.53 -5.47 -2.12
CA GLY A 103 -15.46 -5.63 -3.56
C GLY A 103 -14.29 -4.86 -4.18
N SER A 104 -14.61 -3.78 -4.91
CA SER A 104 -13.61 -2.89 -5.54
C SER A 104 -13.28 -1.64 -4.73
N LEU A 105 -13.93 -1.42 -3.59
CA LEU A 105 -13.71 -0.27 -2.73
C LEU A 105 -12.68 -0.61 -1.66
N PHE A 106 -11.59 0.18 -1.60
CA PHE A 106 -10.60 0.11 -0.55
C PHE A 106 -10.74 1.30 0.39
N THR A 107 -10.96 1.05 1.67
CA THR A 107 -10.89 2.07 2.72
C THR A 107 -9.55 1.93 3.42
N ILE A 108 -8.75 2.99 3.33
CA ILE A 108 -7.41 3.05 3.92
C ILE A 108 -7.43 4.06 5.05
N SER A 109 -6.96 3.65 6.23
CA SER A 109 -6.77 4.56 7.35
C SER A 109 -5.31 4.54 7.80
N ILE A 110 -4.74 5.73 7.95
CA ILE A 110 -3.37 5.95 8.44
C ILE A 110 -3.44 6.88 9.64
N SER A 111 -3.08 6.37 10.81
CA SER A 111 -2.80 7.16 12.00
C SER A 111 -1.33 7.58 12.01
N MET A 112 -1.07 8.85 12.33
CA MET A 112 0.27 9.37 12.54
C MET A 112 0.34 10.07 13.90
N ARG A 113 1.47 9.88 14.59
CA ARG A 113 1.81 10.48 15.88
C ARG A 113 3.09 11.28 15.72
N ARG A 114 3.09 12.49 16.26
CA ARG A 114 4.27 13.34 16.36
C ARG A 114 4.41 13.83 17.79
N THR A 115 5.53 13.48 18.40
CA THR A 115 5.92 14.00 19.72
C THR A 115 6.79 15.23 19.53
N PHE A 116 6.48 16.31 20.25
CA PHE A 116 7.24 17.55 20.24
C PHE A 116 8.23 17.59 21.41
N ARG A 117 9.14 18.56 21.38
CA ARG A 117 10.21 18.68 22.39
C ARG A 117 9.68 18.95 23.81
N ASP A 118 8.49 19.53 23.91
CA ASP A 118 7.79 19.79 25.18
C ASP A 118 7.03 18.57 25.71
N GLY A 119 7.13 17.42 25.05
CA GLY A 119 6.41 16.19 25.40
C GLY A 119 4.96 16.16 24.92
N SER A 120 4.47 17.23 24.28
CA SER A 120 3.14 17.22 23.68
C SER A 120 3.07 16.29 22.49
N GLU A 121 1.89 15.72 22.25
CA GLU A 121 1.67 14.77 21.17
C GLU A 121 0.53 15.22 20.27
N LEU A 122 0.81 15.22 18.97
CA LEU A 122 -0.22 15.40 17.96
C LEU A 122 -0.49 14.06 17.28
N ARG A 123 -1.75 13.62 17.39
CA ARG A 123 -2.29 12.49 16.64
C ARG A 123 -3.12 13.02 15.47
N ARG A 124 -2.91 12.46 14.28
CA ARG A 124 -3.75 12.70 13.10
C ARG A 124 -4.14 11.39 12.45
N VAL A 125 -5.41 11.24 12.14
CA VAL A 125 -5.93 10.09 11.39
C VAL A 125 -6.36 10.58 10.01
N PHE A 126 -5.85 9.92 8.98
CA PHE A 126 -6.23 10.16 7.59
C PHE A 126 -6.94 8.91 7.09
N SER A 127 -8.22 9.06 6.75
CA SER A 127 -8.99 7.99 6.11
C SER A 127 -9.37 8.38 4.70
N THR A 128 -9.26 7.44 3.77
CA THR A 128 -9.67 7.65 2.38
C THR A 128 -10.26 6.38 1.80
N ALA A 129 -11.36 6.53 1.07
CA ALA A 129 -11.95 5.46 0.28
C ALA A 129 -11.53 5.63 -1.20
N VAL A 130 -11.00 4.57 -1.79
CA VAL A 130 -10.55 4.54 -3.18
C VAL A 130 -11.21 3.35 -3.87
N LYS A 131 -12.05 3.63 -4.85
CA LYS A 131 -12.57 2.61 -5.76
C LYS A 131 -11.47 2.24 -6.75
N ALA A 132 -11.02 0.99 -6.72
CA ALA A 132 -10.19 0.40 -7.75
C ALA A 132 -11.03 0.19 -9.00
N LEU A 133 -10.49 0.60 -10.14
CA LEU A 133 -11.14 0.37 -11.42
C LEU A 133 -10.42 -0.83 -12.05
N PRO A 134 -11.05 -2.02 -12.14
CA PRO A 134 -10.48 -3.09 -12.94
C PRO A 134 -10.25 -2.52 -14.34
N GLY A 135 -9.03 -2.69 -14.86
CA GLY A 135 -8.52 -1.94 -16.00
C GLY A 135 -9.51 -1.80 -17.15
N LEU A 136 -10.21 -0.66 -17.20
CA LEU A 136 -10.79 -0.07 -18.40
C LEU A 136 -9.67 0.66 -19.13
N LEU A 137 -8.63 -0.09 -19.52
CA LEU A 137 -7.73 0.32 -20.59
C LEU A 137 -8.14 -0.54 -21.78
N GLY A 138 -8.93 0.08 -22.66
CA GLY A 138 -9.40 -0.53 -23.89
C GLY A 138 -8.24 -0.99 -24.77
N ASN A 139 -8.43 -2.13 -25.41
CA ASN A 139 -9.04 -2.16 -26.74
C ASN A 139 -10.01 -3.34 -26.82
#